data_AF-A0A662SEQ0-F1
#
_entry.id   AF-A0A662SEQ0-F1
#
_cell.length_a   1.000
_cell.length_b   1.000
_cell.length_c   1.000
_cell.angle_alpha   90.00
_cell.angle_beta   90.00
_cell.angle_gamma   90.00
#
_symmetry.space_group_name_H-M   'P 1'
#
loop_
_entity.id
_entity.type
_entity.pdbx_description
1 polymer ?
#
loop_
_entity_poly.entity_id
_entity_poly.type
_entity_poly.pdbx_seq_one_letter_code
_entity_poly.pdbx_strand_id
1 'polypeptide(L)' 'MREVAVIGVGQTRFGKRRDASLSELAVDALREALIDAGIENREVKFLSVGNFGLSSEDITPAVIAAEQVGMHGAA' A
#
# COMPACT_ATOMS: atom_id res chain seq x y z
N MET A 1 -7.81 -10.74 -24.05
CA MET A 1 -8.00 -9.72 -22.99
C MET A 1 -9.01 -10.29 -22.01
N ARG A 2 -8.80 -10.14 -20.69
CA ARG A 2 -9.69 -10.68 -19.66
C ARG A 2 -10.32 -9.54 -18.86
N GLU A 3 -11.54 -9.75 -18.37
CA GLU A 3 -12.24 -8.77 -17.53
C GLU A 3 -11.49 -8.58 -16.20
N VAL A 4 -11.57 -7.36 -15.66
CA VAL A 4 -10.91 -6.96 -14.41
C VAL A 4 -11.90 -6.18 -13.58
N ALA A 5 -11.84 -6.36 -12.26
CA ALA A 5 -12.65 -5.64 -11.28
C ALA A 5 -11.77 -5.02 -10.19
N VAL A 6 -12.23 -3.90 -9.63
CA VAL A 6 -11.70 -3.35 -8.37
C VAL A 6 -12.54 -3.95 -7.25
N ILE A 7 -11.89 -4.68 -6.35
CA ILE A 7 -12.58 -5.40 -5.26
C ILE A 7 -12.46 -4.71 -3.90
N GLY A 8 -11.53 -3.76 -3.73
CA GLY A 8 -11.42 -2.96 -2.52
C GLY A 8 -10.57 -1.71 -2.72
N VAL A 9 -10.82 -0.69 -1.89
CA VAL A 9 -10.12 0.60 -1.91
C VAL A 9 -9.76 1.06 -0.49
N GLY A 10 -8.68 1.83 -0.35
CA GLY A 10 -8.26 2.38 0.94
C GLY A 10 -7.49 3.69 0.74
N GLN A 11 -7.65 4.63 1.68
CA GLN A 11 -7.05 5.95 1.58
C GLN A 11 -6.78 6.57 2.94
N THR A 12 -5.62 7.20 3.09
CA THR A 12 -5.35 8.03 4.27
C THR A 12 -5.90 9.44 4.10
N ARG A 13 -6.01 10.17 5.22
CA ARG A 13 -6.40 11.59 5.19
C ARG A 13 -5.34 12.43 4.51
N PHE A 14 -5.79 13.27 3.57
CA PHE A 14 -4.96 14.23 2.87
C PHE A 14 -4.65 15.43 3.78
N GLY A 15 -3.40 15.87 3.79
CA GLY A 15 -3.00 17.05 4.55
C GLY A 15 -1.51 17.09 4.83
N LYS A 16 -1.09 18.13 5.56
CA LYS A 16 0.29 18.27 6.04
C LYS A 16 0.48 17.48 7.32
N ARG A 17 0.83 16.21 7.17
CA ARG A 17 1.10 15.30 8.29
C ARG A 17 2.57 15.33 8.67
N ARG A 18 2.85 15.39 9.96
CA ARG A 18 4.19 15.30 10.58
C ARG A 18 4.24 14.21 11.65
N ASP A 19 3.11 13.53 11.82
CA ASP A 19 2.80 12.52 12.83
C ASP A 19 2.87 11.10 12.26
N ALA A 20 3.13 10.95 10.96
CA ALA A 20 3.25 9.66 10.29
C ALA A 20 4.27 9.74 9.14
N SER A 21 5.01 8.66 8.92
CA SER A 21 5.92 8.49 7.78
C SER A 21 5.14 8.11 6.51
N LEU A 22 5.79 8.20 5.35
CA LEU A 22 5.19 7.78 4.08
C LEU A 22 4.83 6.28 4.10
N SER A 23 5.71 5.46 4.69
CA SER A 23 5.48 4.02 4.83
C SER A 23 4.29 3.70 5.73
N GLU A 24 4.13 4.39 6.86
CA GLU A 24 2.96 4.24 7.74
C GLU A 24 1.66 4.60 7.03
N LEU A 25 1.65 5.71 6.27
CA LEU A 25 0.49 6.10 5.48
C LEU A 25 0.14 5.07 4.40
N ALA A 26 1.16 4.49 3.75
CA ALA A 26 0.95 3.44 2.75
C ALA A 26 0.38 2.16 3.38
N VAL A 27 0.90 1.74 4.54
CA VAL A 27 0.42 0.57 5.28
C VAL A 27 -1.03 0.74 5.71
N ASP A 28 -1.40 1.90 6.24
CA ASP A 28 -2.76 2.17 6.68
C ASP A 28 -3.76 2.09 5.51
N ALA A 29 -3.44 2.75 4.39
CA ALA A 29 -4.27 2.68 3.18
C ALA A 29 -4.36 1.25 2.63
N LEU A 30 -3.25 0.50 2.63
CA LEU A 30 -3.23 -0.87 2.13
C LEU A 30 -4.06 -1.82 3.01
N ARG A 31 -4.00 -1.67 4.34
CA ARG A 31 -4.83 -2.44 5.27
C ARG A 31 -6.31 -2.18 5.06
N GLU A 32 -6.70 -0.91 4.91
CA GLU A 32 -8.09 -0.55 4.61
C GLU A 32 -8.56 -1.20 3.30
N ALA A 33 -7.74 -1.15 2.25
CA ALA A 33 -8.06 -1.76 0.96
C ALA A 33 -8.20 -3.29 1.02
N LEU A 34 -7.36 -3.97 1.81
CA LEU A 34 -7.47 -5.43 2.02
C LEU A 34 -8.75 -5.80 2.78
N ILE A 35 -9.11 -5.01 3.79
CA ILE A 35 -10.33 -5.21 4.58
C ILE A 35 -11.57 -5.02 3.68
N ASP A 36 -11.60 -3.93 2.89
CA ASP A 36 -12.69 -3.65 1.95
C ASP A 36 -12.82 -4.76 0.89
N ALA A 37 -11.69 -5.29 0.41
CA ALA A 37 -11.65 -6.43 -0.50
C ALA A 37 -12.07 -7.77 0.11
N GLY A 38 -12.06 -7.89 1.45
CA GLY A 38 -12.36 -9.15 2.14
C GLY A 38 -11.35 -10.27 1.87
N ILE A 39 -10.09 -9.91 1.57
CA ILE A 39 -9.01 -10.86 1.27
C ILE A 39 -7.89 -10.78 2.29
N GLU A 40 -7.08 -11.83 2.34
CA GLU A 40 -5.86 -11.85 3.14
C GLU A 40 -4.66 -11.32 2.35
N ASN A 41 -3.71 -10.71 3.05
CA ASN A 41 -2.46 -10.17 2.51
C ASN A 41 -1.70 -11.17 1.61
N ARG A 42 -1.66 -12.46 1.96
CA ARG A 42 -0.99 -13.52 1.17
C ARG A 42 -1.61 -13.80 -0.20
N GLU A 43 -2.82 -13.31 -0.46
CA GLU A 43 -3.52 -13.50 -1.73
C GLU A 43 -3.07 -12.47 -2.78
N VAL A 44 -2.40 -11.39 -2.35
CA VAL A 44 -1.81 -10.37 -3.22
C VAL A 44 -0.52 -10.90 -3.83
N LYS A 45 -0.53 -11.05 -5.16
CA LYS A 45 0.61 -11.60 -5.92
C LYS A 45 1.57 -10.54 -6.47
N PHE A 46 1.12 -9.29 -6.52
CA PHE A 46 1.84 -8.20 -7.14
C PHE A 46 1.39 -6.87 -6.54
N LEU A 47 2.35 -5.99 -6.29
CA LEU A 47 2.11 -4.64 -5.80
C LEU A 47 2.82 -3.65 -6.74
N SER A 48 2.06 -2.71 -7.29
CA SER A 48 2.60 -1.59 -8.05
C SER A 48 2.44 -0.31 -7.24
N VAL A 49 3.51 0.46 -7.11
CA VAL A 49 3.53 1.68 -6.31
C VAL A 49 4.10 2.82 -7.15
N GLY A 50 3.38 3.95 -7.14
CA GLY A 50 3.87 5.23 -7.62
C GLY A 50 4.16 6.15 -6.44
N ASN A 51 5.36 6.71 -6.38
CA ASN A 51 5.72 7.75 -5.42
C ASN A 51 6.37 8.92 -6.15
N PHE A 52 6.06 10.14 -5.74
CA PHE A 52 6.68 11.35 -6.27
C PHE A 52 7.14 12.25 -5.12
N GLY A 53 8.46 12.45 -5.03
CA GLY A 53 9.10 13.17 -3.94
C GLY A 53 10.37 12.43 -3.50
N LEU A 54 11.49 12.67 -4.20
CA LEU A 54 12.78 11.99 -3.94
C LEU A 54 13.39 12.31 -2.54
N SER A 55 12.81 13.25 -1.78
CA SER A 55 13.29 13.65 -0.45
C SER A 55 12.42 13.14 0.71
N SER A 56 11.54 12.15 0.47
CA SER A 56 10.98 11.37 1.58
C SER A 56 12.06 10.46 2.18
N GLU A 57 11.99 10.20 3.48
CA GLU A 57 12.95 9.31 4.18
C GLU A 57 13.02 7.92 3.53
N ASP A 58 11.95 7.50 2.86
CA ASP A 58 11.83 6.25 2.12
C ASP A 58 11.80 6.50 0.61
N ILE A 59 12.86 6.10 -0.10
CA ILE A 59 12.94 6.14 -1.58
C ILE A 59 12.04 5.06 -2.19
N THR A 60 11.83 3.95 -1.48
CA THR A 60 11.08 2.77 -1.95
C THR A 60 10.00 2.36 -0.94
N PRO A 61 8.91 3.14 -0.81
CA PRO A 61 7.81 2.81 0.12
C PRO A 61 7.12 1.47 -0.22
N ALA A 62 7.28 0.97 -1.45
CA ALA A 62 6.69 -0.28 -1.90
C ALA A 62 7.18 -1.50 -1.11
N VAL A 63 8.51 -1.65 -0.97
CA VAL A 63 9.10 -2.82 -0.31
C VAL A 63 8.79 -2.80 1.18
N ILE A 64 8.90 -1.63 1.80
CA ILE A 64 8.64 -1.44 3.23
C ILE A 64 7.16 -1.69 3.54
N ALA A 65 6.25 -1.12 2.75
CA ALA A 65 4.81 -1.35 2.95
C ALA A 65 4.43 -2.82 2.73
N ALA A 66 5.00 -3.48 1.71
CA ALA A 66 4.78 -4.91 1.47
C ALA A 66 5.29 -5.76 2.64
N GLU A 67 6.49 -5.49 3.15
CA GLU A 67 7.08 -6.18 4.29
C GLU A 67 6.23 -6.00 5.56
N GLN A 68 5.83 -4.76 5.87
CA GLN A 68 5.04 -4.42 7.06
C GLN A 68 3.62 -5.00 7.06
N VAL A 69 3.06 -5.28 5.88
CA VAL A 69 1.75 -5.95 5.73
C VAL A 69 1.92 -7.46 5.57
N GLY A 70 3.15 -7.99 5.59
CA GLY A 70 3.42 -9.43 5.51
C GLY A 70 3.19 -10.01 4.11
N MET A 71 3.27 -9.19 3.06
CA MET A 71 3.20 -9.62 1.66
C MET A 71 4.57 -10.15 1.22
N HIS A 72 4.91 -11.36 1.64
CA HIS A 72 6.17 -11.99 1.25
C HIS A 72 6.05 -12.60 -0.16
N GLY A 73 6.83 -12.07 -1.12
CA GLY A 73 6.88 -12.55 -2.50
C GLY A 73 6.18 -11.68 -3.55
N ALA A 74 5.54 -10.57 -3.14
CA ALA A 74 5.07 -9.53 -4.05
C ALA A 74 6.20 -8.54 -4.32
N ALA A 75 7.19 -8.94 -5.13
CA ALA A 75 8.27 -8.09 -5.61
C ALA A 75 8.37 -8.18 -7.14
#